data_AF-A0A2N1SJN9-F1
#
_entry.id   AF-A0A2N1SJN9-F1
#
_cell.length_a   1.000
_cell.length_b   1.000
_cell.length_c   1.000
_cell.angle_alpha   90.00
_cell.angle_beta   90.00
_cell.angle_gamma   90.00
#
_symmetry.space_group_name_H-M   'P 1'
#
loop_
_entity.id
_entity.type
_entity.pdbx_description
1 polymer ?
#
loop_
_entity_poly.entity_id
_entity_poly.type
_entity_poly.pdbx_seq_one_letter_code
_entity_poly.pdbx_strand_id
1 'polypeptide(L)'
;MDFSFRGVELHSNRMWQLSHVERTLDFMRRYDMNALIFHQNDLVDQLVFPHAIFSDSLMWKRWPVRMHTIYNNRKYINKIIADSAKVGVGLYLEIKELSFPEMIFETVPGLLNADGTACPQNPFWFELLRIRFVELCEAVPGLAGVIVSIGSRESRLSLASGGCGCEKCKHAKREDWYLQVTQVMHDVLSTHGKRLIMRDFSYTADEQGIIIDSVQACSSEIGVAMKVTPHDFYPTFPTNPKIGLVPQNPQFVEFDTWGQFFGLGVFPSSIVGDIAARMAECKEKNVYGVWFRTDWEVMYECSTANSLNVVNLYAGALLSKDTTTALDDVFRKWVGDGLVSSLVSGSYNQIPQKTNNPDAWRSLRVLMEAGWEVMRTSSYVRGHVFMEDDQIPDSVERAYDMMVRIHGRDAWDPGASALVAPTEENLEAIRAEKQASQELVRKLSTLCPPDSLGLAPEVTRQLETLLNLYIIYVDMIAAASDAVFTTAIAQNTKRQADILRARESLAPLLAIRGIIEQVFAEGSYPHYIHWLLDELRIDKLYQECAIALAY
;
A
#
# COMPACT_ATOMS: atom_id res chain seq x y z
N MET A 1 -10.17 24.04 -9.40
CA MET A 1 -9.53 22.80 -8.92
C MET A 1 -10.61 21.76 -8.86
N ASP A 2 -10.35 20.57 -9.38
CA ASP A 2 -11.37 19.53 -9.50
C ASP A 2 -11.67 18.82 -8.18
N PHE A 3 -10.67 18.67 -7.31
CA PHE A 3 -10.83 18.11 -5.97
C PHE A 3 -10.49 19.14 -4.89
N SER A 4 -11.29 19.18 -3.82
CA SER A 4 -11.12 20.14 -2.71
C SER A 4 -10.05 19.70 -1.72
N PHE A 5 -9.85 18.39 -1.59
CA PHE A 5 -8.82 17.80 -0.75
C PHE A 5 -7.85 17.03 -1.63
N ARG A 6 -6.56 17.37 -1.51
CA ARG A 6 -5.47 16.85 -2.34
C ARG A 6 -4.33 16.46 -1.43
N GLY A 7 -4.31 15.19 -1.04
CA GLY A 7 -3.44 14.68 0.01
C GLY A 7 -2.19 13.96 -0.48
N VAL A 8 -1.13 14.00 0.33
CA VAL A 8 0.05 13.13 0.20
C VAL A 8 0.20 12.37 1.51
N GLU A 9 0.30 11.04 1.42
CA GLU A 9 0.38 10.15 2.57
C GLU A 9 1.77 9.51 2.69
N LEU A 10 2.31 9.60 3.91
CA LEU A 10 3.51 8.90 4.36
C LEU A 10 3.08 7.82 5.35
N HIS A 11 3.24 6.56 4.97
CA HIS A 11 2.82 5.39 5.75
C HIS A 11 4.00 4.70 6.45
N SER A 12 5.21 4.83 5.93
CA SER A 12 6.38 4.30 6.62
C SER A 12 6.85 5.21 7.77
N ASN A 13 7.79 4.71 8.56
CA ASN A 13 8.47 5.47 9.63
C ASN A 13 9.19 6.75 9.15
N ARG A 14 9.24 7.01 7.84
CA ARG A 14 9.83 8.23 7.25
C ARG A 14 9.07 9.49 7.64
N MET A 15 7.81 9.40 8.05
CA MET A 15 7.09 10.53 8.66
C MET A 15 7.77 11.09 9.92
N TRP A 16 8.61 10.30 10.60
CA TRP A 16 9.39 10.72 11.77
C TRP A 16 10.76 11.31 11.41
N GLN A 17 11.09 11.38 10.11
CA GLN A 17 12.37 11.88 9.62
C GLN A 17 12.16 13.24 8.95
N LEU A 18 12.62 14.32 9.59
CA LEU A 18 12.33 15.69 9.18
C LEU A 18 12.68 15.97 7.71
N SER A 19 13.82 15.47 7.22
CA SER A 19 14.26 15.68 5.83
C SER A 19 13.26 15.13 4.80
N HIS A 20 12.58 14.03 5.11
CA HIS A 20 11.55 13.43 4.25
C HIS A 20 10.26 14.26 4.24
N VAL A 21 9.85 14.72 5.42
CA VAL A 21 8.68 15.59 5.58
C VAL A 21 8.90 16.92 4.86
N GLU A 22 10.08 17.53 4.98
CA GLU A 22 10.42 18.79 4.31
C GLU A 22 10.40 18.66 2.78
N ARG A 23 10.93 17.56 2.23
CA ARG A 23 10.83 17.30 0.78
C ARG A 23 9.39 17.12 0.32
N THR A 24 8.60 16.43 1.12
CA THR A 24 7.16 16.22 0.84
C THR A 24 6.42 17.56 0.86
N LEU A 25 6.65 18.40 1.87
CA LEU A 25 6.06 19.74 1.96
C LEU A 25 6.51 20.66 0.82
N ASP A 26 7.77 20.58 0.38
CA ASP A 26 8.22 21.34 -0.79
C ASP A 26 7.49 20.89 -2.06
N PHE A 27 7.38 19.58 -2.30
CA PHE A 27 6.59 19.05 -3.42
C PHE A 27 5.13 19.53 -3.33
N MET A 28 4.49 19.37 -2.17
CA MET A 28 3.11 19.79 -1.94
C MET A 28 2.90 21.28 -2.24
N ARG A 29 3.80 22.14 -1.75
CA ARG A 29 3.78 23.58 -2.04
C ARG A 29 3.92 23.87 -3.53
N ARG A 30 4.80 23.17 -4.24
CA ARG A 30 5.04 23.38 -5.69
C ARG A 30 3.86 22.94 -6.55
N TYR A 31 3.02 22.02 -6.05
CA TYR A 31 1.88 21.45 -6.78
C TYR A 31 0.51 21.72 -6.13
N ASP A 32 0.45 22.70 -5.23
CA ASP A 32 -0.77 23.18 -4.56
C ASP A 32 -1.54 22.10 -3.77
N MET A 33 -0.85 21.06 -3.28
CA MET A 33 -1.44 20.02 -2.44
C MET A 33 -1.73 20.59 -1.04
N ASN A 34 -2.78 20.11 -0.36
CA ASN A 34 -3.29 20.79 0.85
C ASN A 34 -3.49 19.89 2.08
N ALA A 35 -3.20 18.60 1.98
CA ALA A 35 -3.28 17.68 3.12
C ALA A 35 -2.04 16.76 3.20
N LEU A 36 -1.33 16.82 4.33
CA LEU A 36 -0.26 15.87 4.65
C LEU A 36 -0.87 14.82 5.57
N ILE A 37 -0.73 13.55 5.22
CA ILE A 37 -1.27 12.44 5.99
C ILE A 37 -0.10 11.63 6.53
N PHE A 38 -0.05 11.49 7.85
CA PHE A 38 0.86 10.57 8.52
C PHE A 38 0.07 9.33 8.90
N HIS A 39 0.46 8.18 8.36
CA HIS A 39 -0.22 6.93 8.57
C HIS A 39 0.66 5.99 9.40
N GLN A 40 0.12 5.53 10.53
CA GLN A 40 0.62 4.39 11.28
C GLN A 40 -0.51 3.86 12.17
N ASN A 41 -0.64 2.54 12.24
CA ASN A 41 -1.76 1.87 12.93
C ASN A 41 -2.03 2.45 14.33
N ASP A 42 -0.98 2.62 15.13
CA ASP A 42 -1.02 3.05 16.53
C ASP A 42 -0.56 4.50 16.73
N LEU A 43 -0.62 5.37 15.70
CA LEU A 43 -0.04 6.72 15.75
C LEU A 43 -0.59 7.58 16.91
N VAL A 44 -1.86 7.40 17.28
CA VAL A 44 -2.43 8.07 18.46
C VAL A 44 -1.69 7.64 19.73
N ASP A 45 -1.35 6.35 19.88
CA ASP A 45 -0.61 5.83 21.05
C ASP A 45 0.85 6.32 21.10
N GLN A 46 1.37 6.83 19.98
CA GLN A 46 2.67 7.52 19.92
C GLN A 46 2.59 8.98 20.40
N LEU A 47 1.37 9.51 20.57
CA LEU A 47 1.08 10.90 20.96
C LEU A 47 0.32 11.01 22.29
N VAL A 48 -0.31 9.95 22.78
CA VAL A 48 -1.09 9.97 24.03
C VAL A 48 -0.71 8.83 24.97
N PHE A 49 -0.75 9.11 26.26
CA PHE A 49 -0.73 8.09 27.32
C PHE A 49 -1.87 8.48 28.28
N PRO A 50 -3.11 7.99 28.03
CA PRO A 50 -4.35 8.46 28.66
C PRO A 50 -4.20 8.97 30.08
N HIS A 51 -3.97 10.27 30.29
CA HIS A 51 -3.45 10.82 31.55
C HIS A 51 -4.41 10.59 32.72
N ALA A 52 -5.71 10.51 32.42
CA ALA A 52 -6.76 10.15 33.38
C ALA A 52 -6.56 8.74 34.00
N ILE A 53 -5.83 7.86 33.31
CA ILE A 53 -5.50 6.48 33.74
C ILE A 53 -4.01 6.38 34.10
N PHE A 54 -3.15 7.01 33.31
CA PHE A 54 -1.70 6.96 33.41
C PHE A 54 -1.14 8.32 33.83
N SER A 55 -1.23 8.66 35.12
CA SER A 55 -0.66 9.91 35.61
C SER A 55 0.84 10.02 35.32
N ASP A 56 1.34 11.24 35.18
CA ASP A 56 2.77 11.50 34.96
C ASP A 56 3.67 10.81 36.00
N SER A 57 3.23 10.77 37.27
CA SER A 57 3.97 10.08 38.34
C SER A 57 4.04 8.57 38.12
N LEU A 58 2.94 7.94 37.68
CA LEU A 58 2.90 6.52 37.37
C LEU A 58 3.77 6.21 36.15
N MET A 59 3.63 7.00 35.09
CA MET A 59 4.41 6.87 33.87
C MET A 59 5.90 7.03 34.13
N TRP A 60 6.31 8.04 34.92
CA TRP A 60 7.71 8.21 35.32
C TRP A 60 8.24 7.00 36.10
N LYS A 61 7.43 6.47 37.02
CA LYS A 61 7.82 5.35 37.89
C LYS A 61 8.00 4.04 37.11
N ARG A 62 7.17 3.79 36.09
CA ARG A 62 7.10 2.47 35.41
C ARG A 62 7.58 2.48 33.97
N TRP A 63 7.31 3.56 33.24
CA TRP A 63 7.53 3.68 31.79
C TRP A 63 8.12 5.05 31.38
N PRO A 64 9.23 5.51 32.01
CA PRO A 64 9.76 6.86 31.78
C PRO A 64 10.20 7.09 30.33
N VAL A 65 10.74 6.07 29.67
CA VAL A 65 11.15 6.18 28.25
C VAL A 65 9.93 6.46 27.36
N ARG A 66 8.83 5.72 27.54
CA ARG A 66 7.60 5.92 26.76
C ARG A 66 7.03 7.32 26.96
N MET A 67 6.98 7.79 28.20
CA MET A 67 6.53 9.15 28.55
C MET A 67 7.34 10.21 27.79
N HIS A 68 8.66 10.11 27.83
CA HIS A 68 9.55 11.04 27.12
C HIS A 68 9.40 10.95 25.60
N THR A 69 9.28 9.74 25.04
CA THR A 69 9.03 9.55 23.61
C THR A 69 7.74 10.25 23.19
N ILE A 70 6.64 10.07 23.93
CA ILE A 70 5.37 10.72 23.62
C ILE A 70 5.49 12.25 23.67
N TYR A 71 6.15 12.81 24.69
CA TYR A 71 6.37 14.25 24.74
C TYR A 71 7.25 14.78 23.61
N ASN A 72 8.27 14.02 23.21
CA ASN A 72 9.10 14.35 22.06
C ASN A 72 8.25 14.33 20.77
N ASN A 73 7.46 13.28 20.57
CA ASN A 73 6.59 13.14 19.40
C ASN A 73 5.56 14.28 19.32
N ARG A 74 4.95 14.68 20.46
CA ARG A 74 4.08 15.87 20.52
C ARG A 74 4.79 17.13 20.05
N LYS A 75 6.03 17.37 20.49
CA LYS A 75 6.82 18.54 20.04
C LYS A 75 7.11 18.47 18.55
N TYR A 76 7.49 17.28 18.06
CA TYR A 76 7.75 17.05 16.64
C TYR A 76 6.51 17.31 15.78
N ILE A 77 5.37 16.67 16.09
CA ILE A 77 4.12 16.83 15.35
C ILE A 77 3.63 18.29 15.37
N ASN A 78 3.68 18.97 16.53
CA ASN A 78 3.30 20.39 16.58
C ASN A 78 4.22 21.29 15.74
N LYS A 79 5.52 20.97 15.63
CA LYS A 79 6.41 21.66 14.69
C LYS A 79 6.00 21.39 13.23
N ILE A 80 5.74 20.13 12.87
CA ILE A 80 5.30 19.78 11.50
C ILE A 80 3.97 20.48 11.15
N ILE A 81 3.02 20.56 12.08
CA ILE A 81 1.78 21.32 11.90
C ILE A 81 2.08 22.79 11.61
N ALA A 82 2.94 23.42 12.42
CA ALA A 82 3.30 24.82 12.23
C ALA A 82 4.01 25.08 10.89
N ASP A 83 4.86 24.16 10.44
CA ASP A 83 5.55 24.26 9.16
C ASP A 83 4.61 24.00 7.97
N SER A 84 3.71 23.04 8.09
CA SER A 84 2.67 22.75 7.08
C SER A 84 1.71 23.94 6.91
N ALA A 85 1.31 24.59 8.01
CA ALA A 85 0.44 25.75 7.98
C ALA A 85 1.04 26.94 7.21
N LYS A 86 2.37 27.13 7.25
CA LYS A 86 3.07 28.20 6.48
C LYS A 86 2.91 28.05 4.97
N VAL A 87 2.61 26.84 4.49
CA VAL A 87 2.42 26.53 3.07
C VAL A 87 0.98 26.12 2.76
N GLY A 88 0.03 26.36 3.67
CA GLY A 88 -1.40 26.08 3.46
C GLY A 88 -1.78 24.60 3.51
N VAL A 89 -0.96 23.76 4.17
CA VAL A 89 -1.18 22.32 4.30
C VAL A 89 -1.69 21.97 5.69
N GLY A 90 -2.79 21.20 5.76
CA GLY A 90 -3.29 20.61 7.01
C GLY A 90 -2.68 19.24 7.27
N LEU A 91 -2.33 18.94 8.53
CA LEU A 91 -1.85 17.61 8.93
C LEU A 91 -3.02 16.72 9.40
N TYR A 92 -3.07 15.50 8.89
CA TYR A 92 -4.01 14.45 9.26
C TYR A 92 -3.27 13.23 9.77
N LEU A 93 -3.87 12.51 10.72
CA LEU A 93 -3.37 11.21 11.18
C LEU A 93 -4.26 10.12 10.59
N GLU A 94 -3.68 9.16 9.89
CA GLU A 94 -4.37 7.94 9.46
C GLU A 94 -4.00 6.77 10.38
N ILE A 95 -5.02 6.13 10.96
CA ILE A 95 -4.85 5.18 12.08
C ILE A 95 -5.83 4.00 11.98
N LYS A 96 -5.60 2.99 12.82
CA LYS A 96 -6.47 1.83 12.99
C LYS A 96 -7.01 1.79 14.42
N GLU A 97 -8.33 1.70 14.58
CA GLU A 97 -8.99 1.66 15.89
C GLU A 97 -9.94 0.44 15.98
N LEU A 98 -10.16 -0.17 17.15
CA LEU A 98 -9.67 0.23 18.46
C LEU A 98 -8.22 -0.24 18.73
N SER A 99 -7.38 0.70 19.15
CA SER A 99 -6.02 0.48 19.66
C SER A 99 -5.93 0.85 21.14
N PHE A 100 -4.92 0.30 21.83
CA PHE A 100 -4.63 0.59 23.23
C PHE A 100 -3.19 0.18 23.58
N PRO A 101 -2.55 0.87 24.55
CA PRO A 101 -1.28 0.45 25.10
C PRO A 101 -1.42 -0.83 25.93
N GLU A 102 -0.49 -1.77 25.82
CA GLU A 102 -0.52 -3.07 26.53
C GLU A 102 -0.57 -2.92 28.06
N MET A 103 0.04 -1.86 28.57
CA MET A 103 0.07 -1.49 29.99
C MET A 103 -1.34 -1.28 30.60
N ILE A 104 -2.37 -1.15 29.77
CA ILE A 104 -3.76 -1.00 30.23
C ILE A 104 -4.20 -2.20 31.06
N PHE A 105 -3.76 -3.42 30.73
CA PHE A 105 -4.14 -4.63 31.44
C PHE A 105 -3.54 -4.72 32.85
N GLU A 106 -2.43 -4.02 33.09
CA GLU A 106 -1.83 -3.94 34.43
C GLU A 106 -2.50 -2.88 35.32
N THR A 107 -3.14 -1.88 34.71
CA THR A 107 -3.65 -0.69 35.39
C THR A 107 -5.16 -0.78 35.61
N VAL A 108 -5.88 -1.46 34.73
CA VAL A 108 -7.34 -1.64 34.79
C VAL A 108 -7.66 -3.13 34.88
N PRO A 109 -7.93 -3.65 36.09
CA PRO A 109 -8.22 -5.08 36.27
C PRO A 109 -9.58 -5.45 35.65
N GLY A 110 -9.69 -6.70 35.17
CA GLY A 110 -10.96 -7.25 34.66
C GLY A 110 -11.24 -6.97 33.17
N LEU A 111 -10.27 -6.45 32.41
CA LEU A 111 -10.40 -6.27 30.96
C LEU A 111 -10.19 -7.56 30.15
N LEU A 112 -9.50 -8.54 30.74
CA LEU A 112 -9.28 -9.85 30.15
C LEU A 112 -10.31 -10.86 30.66
N ASN A 113 -10.80 -11.67 29.76
CA ASN A 113 -11.56 -12.88 30.05
C ASN A 113 -10.65 -13.93 30.72
N ALA A 114 -11.26 -15.00 31.26
CA ALA A 114 -10.53 -16.08 31.93
C ALA A 114 -9.53 -16.81 31.01
N ASP A 115 -9.76 -16.79 29.70
CA ASP A 115 -8.87 -17.36 28.66
C ASP A 115 -7.79 -16.39 28.18
N GLY A 116 -7.71 -15.19 28.76
CA GLY A 116 -6.76 -14.14 28.38
C GLY A 116 -7.19 -13.29 27.19
N THR A 117 -8.38 -13.50 26.62
CA THR A 117 -8.88 -12.67 25.51
C THR A 117 -9.48 -11.35 26.01
N ALA A 118 -9.35 -10.28 25.22
CA ALA A 118 -10.01 -9.01 25.50
C ALA A 118 -11.36 -8.95 24.75
N CYS A 119 -12.43 -8.57 25.46
CA CYS A 119 -13.76 -8.48 24.87
C CYS A 119 -13.95 -7.10 24.19
N PRO A 120 -14.15 -6.99 22.87
CA PRO A 120 -14.33 -5.71 22.18
C PRO A 120 -15.64 -4.99 22.55
N GLN A 121 -16.57 -5.70 23.19
CA GLN A 121 -17.84 -5.19 23.72
C GLN A 121 -17.74 -4.70 25.17
N ASN A 122 -16.54 -4.69 25.78
CA ASN A 122 -16.38 -4.09 27.10
C ASN A 122 -16.56 -2.56 27.00
N PRO A 123 -17.48 -1.95 27.77
CA PRO A 123 -17.77 -0.51 27.67
C PRO A 123 -16.55 0.38 27.95
N PHE A 124 -15.57 -0.13 28.69
CA PHE A 124 -14.32 0.56 28.98
C PHE A 124 -13.59 1.02 27.70
N TRP A 125 -13.66 0.27 26.60
CA TRP A 125 -12.94 0.65 25.39
C TRP A 125 -13.45 1.95 24.76
N PHE A 126 -14.75 2.22 24.85
CA PHE A 126 -15.34 3.47 24.36
C PHE A 126 -14.98 4.65 25.26
N GLU A 127 -14.89 4.42 26.57
CA GLU A 127 -14.39 5.42 27.52
C GLU A 127 -12.91 5.72 27.26
N LEU A 128 -12.08 4.69 27.10
CA LEU A 128 -10.67 4.83 26.75
C LEU A 128 -10.49 5.59 25.44
N LEU A 129 -11.27 5.28 24.41
CA LEU A 129 -11.25 5.99 23.13
C LEU A 129 -11.56 7.47 23.32
N ARG A 130 -12.61 7.81 24.08
CA ARG A 130 -12.96 9.19 24.40
C ARG A 130 -11.82 9.92 25.10
N ILE A 131 -11.23 9.31 26.13
CA ILE A 131 -10.08 9.87 26.88
C ILE A 131 -8.89 10.11 25.94
N ARG A 132 -8.53 9.11 25.12
CA ARG A 132 -7.41 9.19 24.17
C ARG A 132 -7.59 10.34 23.18
N PHE A 133 -8.78 10.50 22.62
CA PHE A 133 -9.03 11.54 21.61
C PHE A 133 -9.16 12.94 22.22
N VAL A 134 -9.68 13.09 23.44
CA VAL A 134 -9.65 14.38 24.16
C VAL A 134 -8.21 14.80 24.39
N GLU A 135 -7.38 13.90 24.95
CA GLU A 135 -5.96 14.18 25.18
C GLU A 135 -5.21 14.45 23.88
N LEU A 136 -5.53 13.74 22.79
CA LEU A 136 -4.95 14.01 21.47
C LEU A 136 -5.25 15.44 21.03
N CYS A 137 -6.51 15.88 21.08
CA CYS A 137 -6.89 17.23 20.68
C CYS A 137 -6.23 18.31 21.55
N GLU A 138 -6.01 18.05 22.83
CA GLU A 138 -5.29 18.96 23.73
C GLU A 138 -3.78 18.99 23.45
N ALA A 139 -3.18 17.84 23.15
CA ALA A 139 -1.74 17.69 22.93
C ALA A 139 -1.27 18.18 21.55
N VAL A 140 -2.12 18.06 20.52
CA VAL A 140 -1.85 18.51 19.14
C VAL A 140 -3.01 19.37 18.60
N PRO A 141 -3.24 20.56 19.19
CA PRO A 141 -4.43 21.36 18.90
C PRO A 141 -4.50 21.90 17.48
N GLY A 142 -3.38 21.94 16.75
CA GLY A 142 -3.36 22.37 15.35
C GLY A 142 -3.61 21.26 14.32
N LEU A 143 -3.87 20.02 14.75
CA LEU A 143 -4.20 18.92 13.84
C LEU A 143 -5.44 19.28 12.99
N ALA A 144 -5.48 18.89 11.72
CA ALA A 144 -6.61 19.18 10.83
C ALA A 144 -7.73 18.12 10.96
N GLY A 145 -7.35 16.86 11.18
CA GLY A 145 -8.31 15.77 11.35
C GLY A 145 -7.66 14.41 11.52
N VAL A 146 -8.51 13.39 11.59
CA VAL A 146 -8.12 11.98 11.70
C VAL A 146 -8.85 11.19 10.61
N ILE A 147 -8.10 10.34 9.91
CA ILE A 147 -8.60 9.28 9.03
C ILE A 147 -8.50 7.98 9.82
N VAL A 148 -9.57 7.20 9.91
CA VAL A 148 -9.60 6.02 10.77
C VAL A 148 -10.18 4.81 10.06
N SER A 149 -9.48 3.69 10.15
CA SER A 149 -9.99 2.38 9.76
C SER A 149 -10.45 1.62 11.00
N ILE A 150 -11.72 1.23 11.06
CA ILE A 150 -12.28 0.42 12.17
C ILE A 150 -12.61 -1.02 11.78
N GLY A 151 -12.62 -1.32 10.47
CA GLY A 151 -12.90 -2.64 9.91
C GLY A 151 -11.69 -3.54 9.73
N SER A 152 -10.46 -3.02 9.88
CA SER A 152 -9.25 -3.80 9.62
C SER A 152 -9.04 -4.91 10.66
N ARG A 153 -8.45 -6.03 10.21
CA ARG A 153 -7.93 -7.10 11.07
C ARG A 153 -6.72 -6.66 11.91
N GLU A 154 -6.12 -5.53 11.57
CA GLU A 154 -4.92 -5.00 12.24
C GLU A 154 -5.28 -4.07 13.42
N SER A 155 -6.56 -3.76 13.62
CA SER A 155 -7.03 -3.16 14.85
C SER A 155 -6.86 -4.15 16.01
N ARG A 156 -6.29 -3.69 17.14
CA ARG A 156 -6.02 -4.56 18.31
C ARG A 156 -7.30 -5.15 18.92
N LEU A 157 -8.42 -4.45 18.75
CA LEU A 157 -9.76 -4.96 19.05
C LEU A 157 -10.70 -4.66 17.88
N SER A 158 -11.19 -5.74 17.26
CA SER A 158 -12.16 -5.65 16.17
C SER A 158 -13.20 -6.75 16.27
N LEU A 159 -14.48 -6.39 16.09
CA LEU A 159 -15.54 -7.37 15.87
C LEU A 159 -15.47 -8.01 14.47
N ALA A 160 -14.79 -7.37 13.50
CA ALA A 160 -14.60 -7.93 12.16
C ALA A 160 -13.83 -9.26 12.22
N SER A 161 -12.86 -9.37 13.13
CA SER A 161 -12.05 -10.58 13.36
C SER A 161 -12.75 -11.67 14.18
N GLY A 162 -14.07 -11.59 14.39
CA GLY A 162 -14.87 -12.60 15.10
C GLY A 162 -15.05 -12.36 16.60
N GLY A 163 -14.46 -11.30 17.16
CA GLY A 163 -14.52 -10.98 18.59
C GLY A 163 -13.91 -12.05 19.49
N CYS A 164 -14.26 -12.06 20.78
CA CYS A 164 -13.74 -13.03 21.76
C CYS A 164 -14.63 -14.27 21.94
N GLY A 165 -15.69 -14.43 21.15
CA GLY A 165 -16.61 -15.58 21.24
C GLY A 165 -17.52 -15.62 22.48
N CYS A 166 -17.51 -14.62 23.37
CA CYS A 166 -18.45 -14.58 24.49
C CYS A 166 -19.91 -14.36 24.03
N GLU A 167 -20.88 -14.62 24.91
CA GLU A 167 -22.31 -14.47 24.58
C GLU A 167 -22.69 -13.07 24.09
N LYS A 168 -22.05 -12.01 24.61
CA LYS A 168 -22.26 -10.66 24.09
C LYS A 168 -21.75 -10.51 22.65
N CYS A 169 -20.55 -11.01 22.36
CA CYS A 169 -19.97 -10.92 21.03
C CYS A 169 -20.74 -11.76 19.99
N LYS A 170 -21.26 -12.94 20.37
CA LYS A 170 -22.05 -13.79 19.48
C LYS A 170 -23.36 -13.14 19.01
N HIS A 171 -23.95 -12.30 19.86
CA HIS A 171 -25.23 -11.62 19.59
C HIS A 171 -25.06 -10.14 19.22
N ALA A 172 -23.82 -9.65 19.20
CA ALA A 172 -23.52 -8.27 18.84
C ALA A 172 -23.75 -8.04 17.35
N LYS A 173 -24.50 -6.99 17.04
CA LYS A 173 -24.55 -6.44 15.68
C LYS A 173 -23.28 -5.65 15.42
N ARG A 174 -22.65 -5.89 14.28
CA ARG A 174 -21.40 -5.20 13.89
C ARG A 174 -21.69 -3.72 13.64
N GLU A 175 -22.84 -3.43 13.03
CA GLU A 175 -23.36 -2.10 12.74
C GLU A 175 -23.41 -1.23 14.01
N ASP A 176 -23.99 -1.75 15.09
CA ASP A 176 -24.16 -1.03 16.35
C ASP A 176 -22.80 -0.68 16.99
N TRP A 177 -21.83 -1.60 16.88
CA TRP A 177 -20.49 -1.37 17.41
C TRP A 177 -19.73 -0.33 16.60
N TYR A 178 -19.76 -0.42 15.26
CA TYR A 178 -19.14 0.59 14.40
C TYR A 178 -19.76 1.97 14.58
N LEU A 179 -21.08 2.05 14.72
CA LEU A 179 -21.78 3.29 15.04
C LEU A 179 -21.30 3.86 16.38
N GLN A 180 -21.17 3.04 17.41
CA GLN A 180 -20.72 3.49 18.73
C GLN A 180 -19.27 4.00 18.71
N VAL A 181 -18.35 3.29 18.04
CA VAL A 181 -16.96 3.75 17.86
C VAL A 181 -16.92 5.07 17.10
N THR A 182 -17.67 5.15 16.00
CA THR A 182 -17.76 6.34 15.13
C THR A 182 -18.30 7.54 15.91
N GLN A 183 -19.39 7.37 16.67
CA GLN A 183 -20.02 8.44 17.45
C GLN A 183 -19.05 9.01 18.49
N VAL A 184 -18.34 8.15 19.23
CA VAL A 184 -17.38 8.62 20.25
C VAL A 184 -16.30 9.49 19.64
N MET A 185 -15.71 9.07 18.51
CA MET A 185 -14.69 9.88 17.83
C MET A 185 -15.28 11.16 17.27
N HIS A 186 -16.45 11.10 16.62
CA HIS A 186 -17.12 12.25 16.03
C HIS A 186 -17.45 13.31 17.08
N ASP A 187 -18.03 12.94 18.22
CA ASP A 187 -18.37 13.87 19.31
C ASP A 187 -17.13 14.66 19.78
N VAL A 188 -16.01 13.97 19.97
CA VAL A 188 -14.78 14.58 20.49
C VAL A 188 -14.14 15.47 19.43
N LEU A 189 -13.97 14.94 18.21
CA LEU A 189 -13.29 15.64 17.12
C LEU A 189 -14.09 16.88 16.65
N SER A 190 -15.41 16.76 16.49
CA SER A 190 -16.27 17.88 16.07
C SER A 190 -16.23 19.05 17.05
N THR A 191 -16.26 18.76 18.37
CA THR A 191 -16.15 19.77 19.43
C THR A 191 -14.83 20.56 19.36
N HIS A 192 -13.75 19.93 18.85
CA HIS A 192 -12.44 20.54 18.66
C HIS A 192 -12.21 21.07 17.23
N GLY A 193 -13.26 21.09 16.39
CA GLY A 193 -13.18 21.55 15.01
C GLY A 193 -12.28 20.68 14.13
N LYS A 194 -12.17 19.38 14.43
CA LYS A 194 -11.35 18.41 13.70
C LYS A 194 -12.22 17.59 12.77
N ARG A 195 -11.73 17.35 11.55
CA ARG A 195 -12.43 16.46 10.61
C ARG A 195 -12.22 15.00 11.00
N LEU A 196 -13.29 14.22 10.92
CA LEU A 196 -13.23 12.75 10.95
C LEU A 196 -13.48 12.22 9.53
N ILE A 197 -12.61 11.33 9.06
CA ILE A 197 -12.79 10.59 7.82
C ILE A 197 -12.74 9.10 8.17
N MET A 198 -13.84 8.38 7.93
CA MET A 198 -13.89 6.94 8.10
C MET A 198 -13.38 6.26 6.84
N ARG A 199 -12.32 5.47 6.96
CA ARG A 199 -11.73 4.72 5.86
C ARG A 199 -12.23 3.29 5.87
N ASP A 200 -12.78 2.89 4.73
CA ASP A 200 -13.16 1.52 4.48
C ASP A 200 -11.92 0.68 4.14
N PHE A 201 -11.66 -0.31 4.98
CA PHE A 201 -10.59 -1.30 4.79
C PHE A 201 -11.18 -2.71 4.95
N SER A 202 -12.16 -3.02 4.10
CA SER A 202 -12.87 -4.29 4.12
C SER A 202 -12.57 -5.12 2.88
N TYR A 203 -12.44 -6.44 3.06
CA TYR A 203 -12.03 -7.38 1.99
C TYR A 203 -13.23 -7.85 1.15
N THR A 204 -14.46 -7.62 1.63
CA THR A 204 -15.70 -8.10 0.99
C THR A 204 -16.70 -6.95 0.80
N ALA A 205 -17.49 -7.02 -0.28
CA ALA A 205 -18.49 -6.00 -0.61
C ALA A 205 -19.54 -5.79 0.51
N ASP A 206 -19.87 -6.83 1.26
CA ASP A 206 -20.83 -6.77 2.37
C ASP A 206 -20.26 -5.99 3.57
N GLU A 207 -18.99 -6.24 3.94
CA GLU A 207 -18.33 -5.51 5.03
C GLU A 207 -18.15 -4.03 4.72
N GLN A 208 -17.87 -3.68 3.46
CA GLN A 208 -17.82 -2.28 3.00
C GLN A 208 -19.16 -1.55 3.26
N GLY A 209 -20.29 -2.23 3.04
CA GLY A 209 -21.62 -1.66 3.27
C GLY A 209 -21.87 -1.31 4.73
N ILE A 210 -21.51 -2.21 5.65
CA ILE A 210 -21.76 -2.06 7.10
C ILE A 210 -21.09 -0.80 7.68
N ILE A 211 -19.83 -0.53 7.31
CA ILE A 211 -19.10 0.64 7.82
C ILE A 211 -19.73 1.93 7.28
N ILE A 212 -20.03 1.96 5.97
CA ILE A 212 -20.66 3.11 5.32
C ILE A 212 -22.01 3.43 5.98
N ASP A 213 -22.86 2.43 6.18
CA ASP A 213 -24.17 2.59 6.81
C ASP A 213 -24.04 3.16 8.24
N SER A 214 -23.04 2.71 9.00
CA SER A 214 -22.79 3.21 10.36
C SER A 214 -22.35 4.69 10.37
N VAL A 215 -21.59 5.13 9.36
CA VAL A 215 -21.17 6.53 9.21
C VAL A 215 -22.36 7.40 8.85
N GLN A 216 -23.18 6.96 7.90
CA GLN A 216 -24.39 7.69 7.48
C GLN A 216 -25.40 7.83 8.62
N ALA A 217 -25.54 6.80 9.46
CA ALA A 217 -26.38 6.85 10.65
C ALA A 217 -25.84 7.80 11.73
N CYS A 218 -24.53 8.07 11.75
CA CYS A 218 -23.88 8.92 12.74
C CYS A 218 -23.98 10.41 12.38
N SER A 219 -23.45 10.82 11.22
CA SER A 219 -23.41 12.23 10.79
C SER A 219 -23.02 12.35 9.32
N SER A 220 -23.69 13.24 8.59
CA SER A 220 -23.34 13.59 7.20
C SER A 220 -22.04 14.40 7.09
N GLU A 221 -21.51 14.91 8.20
CA GLU A 221 -20.24 15.68 8.22
C GLU A 221 -19.00 14.79 8.13
N ILE A 222 -19.15 13.50 8.48
CA ILE A 222 -18.04 12.54 8.48
C ILE A 222 -17.68 12.21 7.04
N GLY A 223 -16.39 12.30 6.71
CA GLY A 223 -15.89 11.85 5.42
C GLY A 223 -15.90 10.33 5.30
N VAL A 224 -16.11 9.80 4.11
CA VAL A 224 -15.94 8.36 3.81
C VAL A 224 -14.83 8.19 2.79
N ALA A 225 -13.82 7.39 3.12
CA ALA A 225 -12.68 7.14 2.25
C ALA A 225 -12.63 5.69 1.79
N MET A 226 -12.26 5.50 0.52
CA MET A 226 -12.10 4.17 -0.09
C MET A 226 -10.81 4.14 -0.90
N LYS A 227 -10.23 2.96 -1.05
CA LYS A 227 -9.21 2.73 -2.07
C LYS A 227 -9.83 2.88 -3.47
N VAL A 228 -9.03 3.35 -4.42
CA VAL A 228 -9.45 3.51 -5.82
C VAL A 228 -9.88 2.19 -6.48
N THR A 229 -9.41 1.06 -5.94
CA THR A 229 -9.75 -0.32 -6.30
C THR A 229 -10.54 -0.96 -5.15
N PRO A 230 -11.41 -1.95 -5.44
CA PRO A 230 -12.38 -2.45 -4.47
C PRO A 230 -11.84 -3.36 -3.36
N HIS A 231 -10.58 -3.80 -3.43
CA HIS A 231 -10.01 -4.75 -2.46
C HIS A 231 -8.69 -4.19 -1.90
N ASP A 232 -7.61 -4.31 -2.66
CA ASP A 232 -6.37 -3.57 -2.45
C ASP A 232 -5.95 -2.88 -3.75
N PHE A 233 -4.83 -2.15 -3.77
CA PHE A 233 -4.34 -1.33 -4.88
C PHE A 233 -3.92 -2.09 -6.16
N TYR A 234 -4.58 -3.21 -6.48
CA TYR A 234 -4.36 -4.00 -7.69
C TYR A 234 -4.84 -3.25 -8.93
N PRO A 235 -3.95 -2.73 -9.79
CA PRO A 235 -4.39 -1.92 -10.92
C PRO A 235 -5.15 -2.73 -11.99
N THR A 236 -5.07 -4.06 -11.95
CA THR A 236 -5.86 -4.97 -12.81
C THR A 236 -7.32 -5.12 -12.37
N PHE A 237 -7.69 -4.61 -11.19
CA PHE A 237 -9.06 -4.59 -10.70
C PHE A 237 -9.77 -3.33 -11.18
N PRO A 238 -11.11 -3.35 -11.32
CA PRO A 238 -11.85 -2.16 -11.73
C PRO A 238 -11.73 -1.02 -10.72
N THR A 239 -12.21 0.17 -11.10
CA THR A 239 -12.51 1.22 -10.11
C THR A 239 -13.46 0.67 -9.06
N ASN A 240 -13.25 1.03 -7.79
CA ASN A 240 -14.11 0.60 -6.70
C ASN A 240 -15.58 0.99 -6.98
N PRO A 241 -16.51 0.02 -7.12
CA PRO A 241 -17.86 0.29 -7.57
C PRO A 241 -18.69 1.07 -6.55
N LYS A 242 -18.24 1.16 -5.29
CA LYS A 242 -18.89 1.95 -4.24
C LYS A 242 -18.56 3.44 -4.32
N ILE A 243 -17.51 3.83 -5.06
CA ILE A 243 -17.21 5.25 -5.30
C ILE A 243 -18.42 5.88 -6.01
N GLY A 244 -18.88 7.01 -5.48
CA GLY A 244 -20.07 7.73 -5.94
C GLY A 244 -21.38 7.25 -5.30
N LEU A 245 -21.38 6.19 -4.50
CA LEU A 245 -22.59 5.55 -3.95
C LEU A 245 -22.79 5.79 -2.44
N VAL A 246 -22.10 6.76 -1.86
CA VAL A 246 -22.30 7.20 -0.47
C VAL A 246 -22.97 8.57 -0.48
N PRO A 247 -24.32 8.65 -0.54
CA PRO A 247 -25.01 9.94 -0.55
C PRO A 247 -24.80 10.69 0.77
N GLN A 248 -24.86 12.02 0.71
CA GLN A 248 -24.81 12.97 1.84
C GLN A 248 -23.45 13.15 2.52
N ASN A 249 -22.58 12.13 2.56
CA ASN A 249 -21.24 12.23 3.14
C ASN A 249 -20.18 12.61 2.07
N PRO A 250 -19.19 13.46 2.40
CA PRO A 250 -18.06 13.73 1.52
C PRO A 250 -17.23 12.46 1.26
N GLN A 251 -17.04 12.10 -0.01
CA GLN A 251 -16.25 10.92 -0.38
C GLN A 251 -14.81 11.27 -0.71
N PHE A 252 -13.89 10.41 -0.29
CA PHE A 252 -12.46 10.51 -0.55
C PHE A 252 -11.96 9.24 -1.21
N VAL A 253 -10.99 9.37 -2.12
CA VAL A 253 -10.40 8.21 -2.80
C VAL A 253 -8.88 8.21 -2.67
N GLU A 254 -8.37 7.09 -2.18
CA GLU A 254 -6.93 6.85 -1.99
C GLU A 254 -6.33 6.10 -3.17
N PHE A 255 -5.17 6.57 -3.62
CA PHE A 255 -4.39 5.99 -4.70
C PHE A 255 -3.02 5.56 -4.20
N ASP A 256 -2.53 4.41 -4.67
CA ASP A 256 -1.11 4.04 -4.53
C ASP A 256 -0.32 4.67 -5.69
N THR A 257 0.75 5.39 -5.37
CA THR A 257 1.64 5.99 -6.39
C THR A 257 3.04 5.40 -6.40
N TRP A 258 3.34 4.53 -5.44
CA TRP A 258 4.66 3.91 -5.29
C TRP A 258 4.79 2.63 -6.11
N GLY A 259 3.79 1.75 -6.00
CA GLY A 259 3.76 0.43 -6.63
C GLY A 259 3.85 -0.71 -5.64
N GLN A 260 3.01 -0.73 -4.60
CA GLN A 260 2.98 -1.82 -3.60
C GLN A 260 2.75 -3.22 -4.23
N PHE A 261 2.04 -3.28 -5.36
CA PHE A 261 1.70 -4.53 -6.05
C PHE A 261 2.14 -4.53 -7.52
N PHE A 262 3.19 -3.77 -7.82
CA PHE A 262 3.81 -3.73 -9.14
C PHE A 262 5.29 -3.33 -9.05
N GLY A 263 6.01 -3.92 -8.08
CA GLY A 263 7.47 -3.89 -7.99
C GLY A 263 8.06 -2.86 -7.04
N LEU A 264 7.34 -2.48 -5.98
CA LEU A 264 7.79 -1.64 -4.85
C LEU A 264 8.55 -0.36 -5.26
N GLY A 265 8.15 0.27 -6.37
CA GLY A 265 8.84 1.44 -6.91
C GLY A 265 10.29 1.19 -7.34
N VAL A 266 10.78 -0.05 -7.35
CA VAL A 266 12.13 -0.38 -7.80
C VAL A 266 12.17 -0.24 -9.31
N PHE A 267 11.29 -0.96 -10.00
CA PHE A 267 11.30 -1.02 -11.46
C PHE A 267 10.47 0.10 -12.08
N PRO A 268 10.84 0.60 -13.28
CA PRO A 268 10.14 1.70 -13.92
C PRO A 268 8.74 1.23 -14.32
N SER A 269 7.69 1.83 -13.76
CA SER A 269 6.30 1.49 -14.08
C SER A 269 5.37 2.70 -13.89
N SER A 270 4.72 3.11 -14.97
CA SER A 270 3.76 4.21 -14.97
C SER A 270 2.34 3.69 -15.06
N ILE A 271 1.53 4.02 -14.06
CA ILE A 271 0.07 3.91 -14.07
C ILE A 271 -0.60 5.27 -14.28
N VAL A 272 0.12 6.25 -14.84
CA VAL A 272 -0.38 7.62 -15.08
C VAL A 272 -1.69 7.64 -15.88
N GLY A 273 -1.82 6.77 -16.89
CA GLY A 273 -3.05 6.64 -17.67
C GLY A 273 -4.23 6.09 -16.85
N ASP A 274 -3.97 5.12 -15.97
CA ASP A 274 -4.98 4.56 -15.06
C ASP A 274 -5.41 5.61 -14.01
N ILE A 275 -4.46 6.33 -13.41
CA ILE A 275 -4.74 7.45 -12.49
C ILE A 275 -5.63 8.49 -13.19
N ALA A 276 -5.32 8.87 -14.43
CA ALA A 276 -6.12 9.84 -15.19
C ALA A 276 -7.56 9.36 -15.44
N ALA A 277 -7.72 8.12 -15.90
CA ALA A 277 -9.03 7.54 -16.15
C ALA A 277 -9.88 7.48 -14.86
N ARG A 278 -9.31 6.97 -13.77
CA ARG A 278 -10.02 6.84 -12.48
C ARG A 278 -10.30 8.18 -11.83
N MET A 279 -9.43 9.17 -11.97
CA MET A 279 -9.69 10.53 -11.48
C MET A 279 -10.82 11.22 -12.25
N ALA A 280 -10.89 11.04 -13.57
CA ALA A 280 -12.01 11.53 -14.35
C ALA A 280 -13.34 10.91 -13.85
N GLU A 281 -13.35 9.59 -13.63
CA GLU A 281 -14.51 8.89 -13.06
C GLU A 281 -14.88 9.41 -11.65
N CYS A 282 -13.88 9.62 -10.78
CA CYS A 282 -14.09 10.18 -9.44
C CYS A 282 -14.72 11.57 -9.50
N LYS A 283 -14.27 12.42 -10.44
CA LYS A 283 -14.84 13.76 -10.66
C LYS A 283 -16.29 13.67 -11.12
N GLU A 284 -16.60 12.82 -12.08
CA GLU A 284 -17.98 12.58 -12.54
C GLU A 284 -18.90 12.10 -11.42
N LYS A 285 -18.35 11.32 -10.48
CA LYS A 285 -19.03 10.81 -9.29
C LYS A 285 -19.06 11.79 -8.10
N ASN A 286 -18.63 13.04 -8.30
CA ASN A 286 -18.60 14.10 -7.27
C ASN A 286 -17.80 13.73 -6.01
N VAL A 287 -16.70 12.99 -6.18
CA VAL A 287 -15.75 12.73 -5.08
C VAL A 287 -15.18 14.06 -4.58
N TYR A 288 -15.18 14.26 -3.26
CA TYR A 288 -14.76 15.50 -2.63
C TYR A 288 -13.23 15.67 -2.62
N GLY A 289 -12.52 14.56 -2.42
CA GLY A 289 -11.08 14.56 -2.17
C GLY A 289 -10.36 13.33 -2.68
N VAL A 290 -9.07 13.47 -2.92
CA VAL A 290 -8.18 12.36 -3.25
C VAL A 290 -6.86 12.49 -2.50
N TRP A 291 -6.20 11.37 -2.27
CA TRP A 291 -4.82 11.39 -1.77
C TRP A 291 -3.97 10.26 -2.33
N PHE A 292 -2.66 10.45 -2.21
CA PHE A 292 -1.65 9.61 -2.84
C PHE A 292 -0.72 9.04 -1.79
N ARG A 293 -0.80 7.73 -1.60
CA ARG A 293 0.12 6.97 -0.77
C ARG A 293 1.44 6.76 -1.49
N THR A 294 2.53 6.99 -0.75
CA THR A 294 3.89 7.10 -1.33
C THR A 294 4.85 6.01 -0.89
N ASP A 295 4.46 5.18 0.07
CA ASP A 295 5.23 4.07 0.62
C ASP A 295 4.32 3.10 1.40
N TRP A 296 4.94 2.05 1.96
CA TRP A 296 4.28 0.99 2.70
C TRP A 296 4.96 0.78 4.07
N GLU A 297 4.20 0.51 5.13
CA GLU A 297 4.68 0.53 6.52
C GLU A 297 5.73 -0.55 6.83
N VAL A 298 5.71 -1.66 6.10
CA VAL A 298 6.65 -2.78 6.33
C VAL A 298 7.98 -2.57 5.62
N MET A 299 8.06 -1.64 4.66
CA MET A 299 9.24 -1.43 3.84
C MET A 299 10.04 -0.22 4.31
N TYR A 300 11.30 -0.45 4.63
CA TYR A 300 12.22 0.63 4.98
C TYR A 300 12.85 1.23 3.72
N GLU A 301 13.27 2.49 3.82
CA GLU A 301 14.16 3.14 2.85
C GLU A 301 13.71 3.18 1.37
N CYS A 302 12.48 2.76 1.04
CA CYS A 302 11.93 2.82 -0.31
C CYS A 302 10.60 3.58 -0.31
N SER A 303 10.37 4.37 -1.37
CA SER A 303 9.18 5.20 -1.55
C SER A 303 9.16 5.79 -2.97
N THR A 304 8.12 6.53 -3.31
CA THR A 304 8.12 7.38 -4.51
C THR A 304 9.31 8.33 -4.56
N ALA A 305 9.75 8.89 -3.42
CA ALA A 305 10.78 9.94 -3.38
C ALA A 305 12.19 9.49 -3.87
N ASN A 306 12.45 8.19 -3.95
CA ASN A 306 13.69 7.61 -4.49
C ASN A 306 13.41 6.63 -5.63
N SER A 307 12.31 6.84 -6.37
CA SER A 307 11.86 5.94 -7.43
C SER A 307 11.52 6.72 -8.71
N LEU A 308 11.68 6.08 -9.87
CA LEU A 308 11.14 6.60 -11.13
C LEU A 308 9.59 6.62 -11.12
N ASN A 309 8.95 5.77 -10.31
CA ASN A 309 7.50 5.75 -10.12
C ASN A 309 6.97 7.01 -9.45
N VAL A 310 7.84 7.93 -8.98
CA VAL A 310 7.42 9.27 -8.56
C VAL A 310 6.57 9.98 -9.62
N VAL A 311 6.73 9.65 -10.91
CA VAL A 311 5.86 10.15 -11.99
C VAL A 311 4.36 9.94 -11.69
N ASN A 312 3.99 8.86 -11.01
CA ASN A 312 2.61 8.59 -10.60
C ASN A 312 2.12 9.59 -9.54
N LEU A 313 3.02 10.09 -8.66
CA LEU A 313 2.71 11.18 -7.74
C LEU A 313 2.61 12.53 -8.47
N TYR A 314 3.41 12.78 -9.52
CA TYR A 314 3.22 13.95 -10.39
C TYR A 314 1.87 13.90 -11.09
N ALA A 315 1.45 12.73 -11.58
CA ALA A 315 0.11 12.52 -12.13
C ALA A 315 -0.96 12.82 -11.09
N GLY A 316 -0.90 12.19 -9.91
CA GLY A 316 -1.83 12.42 -8.82
C GLY A 316 -1.92 13.90 -8.44
N ALA A 317 -0.79 14.60 -8.35
CA ALA A 317 -0.76 16.02 -8.11
C ALA A 317 -1.44 16.80 -9.24
N LEU A 318 -0.96 16.74 -10.48
CA LEU A 318 -1.49 17.59 -11.55
C LEU A 318 -2.96 17.28 -11.89
N LEU A 319 -3.34 16.00 -11.96
CA LEU A 319 -4.69 15.57 -12.32
C LEU A 319 -5.71 15.79 -11.20
N SER A 320 -5.30 15.77 -9.92
CA SER A 320 -6.20 16.17 -8.83
C SER A 320 -6.50 17.68 -8.81
N LYS A 321 -5.66 18.48 -9.47
CA LYS A 321 -5.93 19.91 -9.67
C LYS A 321 -6.86 20.11 -10.86
N ASP A 322 -6.58 19.41 -11.95
CA ASP A 322 -7.31 19.47 -13.23
C ASP A 322 -7.21 18.11 -13.95
N THR A 323 -8.31 17.36 -13.97
CA THR A 323 -8.40 16.02 -14.59
C THR A 323 -8.26 16.06 -16.10
N THR A 324 -8.25 17.24 -16.71
CA THR A 324 -8.05 17.43 -18.16
C THR A 324 -6.59 17.70 -18.52
N THR A 325 -5.68 17.73 -17.54
CA THR A 325 -4.24 17.90 -17.77
C THR A 325 -3.72 16.86 -18.77
N ALA A 326 -3.01 17.32 -19.79
CA ALA A 326 -2.40 16.42 -20.78
C ALA A 326 -1.32 15.55 -20.12
N LEU A 327 -1.36 14.24 -20.40
CA LEU A 327 -0.39 13.31 -19.80
C LEU A 327 1.05 13.65 -20.17
N ASP A 328 1.29 14.19 -21.37
CA ASP A 328 2.59 14.74 -21.78
C ASP A 328 3.15 15.75 -20.76
N ASP A 329 2.31 16.61 -20.20
CA ASP A 329 2.74 17.64 -19.25
C ASP A 329 3.13 17.04 -17.91
N VAL A 330 2.51 15.92 -17.52
CA VAL A 330 2.95 15.14 -16.35
C VAL A 330 4.38 14.64 -16.54
N PHE A 331 4.66 13.96 -17.67
CA PHE A 331 5.99 13.44 -17.94
C PHE A 331 7.03 14.55 -18.12
N ARG A 332 6.70 15.64 -18.82
CA ARG A 332 7.58 16.82 -18.94
C ARG A 332 7.92 17.40 -17.59
N LYS A 333 6.92 17.52 -16.70
CA LYS A 333 7.12 18.13 -15.38
C LYS A 333 7.98 17.26 -14.48
N TRP A 334 7.71 15.95 -14.44
CA TRP A 334 8.53 14.98 -13.72
C TRP A 334 9.99 15.02 -14.18
N VAL A 335 10.24 14.89 -15.48
CA VAL A 335 11.60 14.87 -16.02
C VAL A 335 12.31 16.22 -15.85
N GLY A 336 11.58 17.34 -15.97
CA GLY A 336 12.12 18.68 -15.77
C GLY A 336 12.58 18.97 -14.33
N ASP A 337 11.96 18.32 -13.35
CA ASP A 337 12.35 18.39 -11.94
C ASP A 337 13.55 17.48 -11.61
N GLY A 338 13.83 16.50 -12.47
CA GLY A 338 15.00 15.61 -12.41
C GLY A 338 14.67 14.20 -11.95
N LEU A 339 15.57 13.27 -12.28
CA LEU A 339 15.43 11.85 -11.98
C LEU A 339 16.18 11.45 -10.72
N VAL A 340 15.63 10.44 -10.04
CA VAL A 340 16.25 9.77 -8.89
C VAL A 340 16.46 8.30 -9.22
N SER A 341 17.26 7.61 -8.41
CA SER A 341 17.55 6.20 -8.58
C SER A 341 17.03 5.39 -7.40
N SER A 342 16.30 4.32 -7.72
CA SER A 342 15.87 3.29 -6.77
C SER A 342 16.99 2.33 -6.40
N LEU A 343 18.23 2.53 -6.88
CA LEU A 343 19.40 1.83 -6.32
C LEU A 343 20.02 2.58 -5.14
N VAL A 344 19.55 3.80 -4.86
CA VAL A 344 20.01 4.59 -3.72
C VAL A 344 18.95 4.56 -2.63
N SER A 345 19.33 4.05 -1.46
CA SER A 345 18.50 3.99 -0.27
C SER A 345 17.91 5.37 0.07
N GLY A 346 16.64 5.38 0.47
CA GLY A 346 15.92 6.58 0.84
C GLY A 346 16.52 7.33 2.03
N SER A 347 17.36 6.68 2.84
CA SER A 347 18.10 7.33 3.92
C SER A 347 19.13 8.35 3.41
N TYR A 348 19.53 8.24 2.13
CA TYR A 348 20.38 9.22 1.47
C TYR A 348 19.54 10.28 0.76
N ASN A 349 19.88 11.55 0.99
CA ASN A 349 19.33 12.64 0.21
C ASN A 349 19.91 12.59 -1.22
N GLN A 350 19.08 12.20 -2.17
CA GLN A 350 19.42 12.28 -3.58
C GLN A 350 19.17 13.69 -4.12
N ILE A 351 20.10 14.22 -4.91
CA ILE A 351 19.88 15.42 -5.70
C ILE A 351 19.31 14.95 -7.04
N PRO A 352 18.04 15.28 -7.38
CA PRO A 352 17.45 14.89 -8.65
C PRO A 352 18.30 15.36 -9.84
N GLN A 353 18.57 14.44 -10.76
CA GLN A 353 19.47 14.64 -11.88
C GLN A 353 18.68 15.09 -13.09
N LYS A 354 18.95 16.31 -13.54
CA LYS A 354 18.32 16.85 -14.75
C LYS A 354 18.99 16.26 -15.97
N THR A 355 18.15 15.88 -16.93
CA THR A 355 18.58 15.54 -18.28
C THR A 355 19.07 16.78 -19.03
N ASN A 356 20.14 16.64 -19.82
CA ASN A 356 20.53 17.66 -20.81
C ASN A 356 19.85 17.46 -22.18
N ASN A 357 19.08 16.38 -22.34
CA ASN A 357 18.29 16.09 -23.53
C ASN A 357 16.83 16.59 -23.32
N PRO A 358 16.40 17.65 -24.03
CA PRO A 358 15.07 18.23 -23.85
C PRO A 358 13.92 17.27 -24.24
N ASP A 359 14.22 16.23 -25.01
CA ASP A 359 13.26 15.25 -25.49
C ASP A 359 13.27 13.93 -24.69
N ALA A 360 14.12 13.83 -23.65
CA ALA A 360 14.25 12.61 -22.83
C ALA A 360 12.91 12.19 -22.18
N TRP A 361 12.00 13.13 -21.92
CA TRP A 361 10.68 12.82 -21.39
C TRP A 361 9.86 11.90 -22.30
N ARG A 362 10.07 11.93 -23.62
CA ARG A 362 9.39 11.01 -24.55
C ARG A 362 9.89 9.59 -24.38
N SER A 363 11.20 9.39 -24.37
CA SER A 363 11.81 8.06 -24.18
C SER A 363 11.50 7.50 -22.79
N LEU A 364 11.56 8.34 -21.75
CA LEU A 364 11.20 7.95 -20.39
C LEU A 364 9.72 7.60 -20.26
N ARG A 365 8.83 8.35 -20.91
CA ARG A 365 7.42 7.96 -20.97
C ARG A 365 7.24 6.57 -21.57
N VAL A 366 7.85 6.30 -22.73
CA VAL A 366 7.79 4.99 -23.38
C VAL A 366 8.33 3.90 -22.45
N LEU A 367 9.45 4.14 -21.78
CA LEU A 367 10.01 3.21 -20.80
C LEU A 367 9.02 2.91 -19.68
N MET A 368 8.43 3.95 -19.08
CA MET A 368 7.56 3.79 -17.92
C MET A 368 6.24 3.10 -18.30
N GLU A 369 5.65 3.42 -19.45
CA GLU A 369 4.43 2.77 -19.96
C GLU A 369 4.70 1.31 -20.34
N ALA A 370 5.79 1.02 -21.05
CA ALA A 370 6.19 -0.36 -21.36
C ALA A 370 6.54 -1.14 -20.10
N GLY A 371 7.15 -0.49 -19.11
CA GLY A 371 7.48 -1.08 -17.82
C GLY A 371 6.23 -1.50 -17.03
N TRP A 372 5.14 -0.74 -17.10
CA TRP A 372 3.85 -1.17 -16.55
C TRP A 372 3.29 -2.39 -17.29
N GLU A 373 3.36 -2.43 -18.63
CA GLU A 373 2.91 -3.61 -19.38
C GLU A 373 3.70 -4.88 -19.05
N VAL A 374 5.00 -4.74 -18.78
CA VAL A 374 5.81 -5.84 -18.22
C VAL A 374 5.24 -6.28 -16.88
N MET A 375 5.07 -5.38 -15.89
CA MET A 375 4.51 -5.73 -14.57
C MET A 375 3.14 -6.39 -14.65
N ARG A 376 2.25 -5.85 -15.47
CA ARG A 376 0.89 -6.34 -15.65
C ARG A 376 0.85 -7.78 -16.19
N THR A 377 1.85 -8.17 -16.99
CA THR A 377 1.93 -9.51 -17.60
C THR A 377 2.88 -10.45 -16.87
N SER A 378 3.79 -9.95 -16.05
CA SER A 378 4.65 -10.76 -15.18
C SER A 378 4.02 -11.01 -13.81
N SER A 379 3.78 -9.96 -13.02
CA SER A 379 3.36 -10.04 -11.61
C SER A 379 1.91 -10.49 -11.40
N TYR A 380 1.11 -10.45 -12.47
CA TYR A 380 -0.27 -10.95 -12.48
C TYR A 380 -0.37 -12.14 -13.43
N VAL A 381 -1.28 -13.07 -13.15
CA VAL A 381 -1.58 -14.20 -14.03
C VAL A 381 -3.00 -14.05 -14.54
N ARG A 382 -3.16 -13.79 -15.83
CA ARG A 382 -4.49 -13.54 -16.45
C ARG A 382 -5.27 -12.46 -15.68
N GLY A 383 -4.57 -11.43 -15.21
CA GLY A 383 -5.10 -10.34 -14.38
C GLY A 383 -5.27 -10.63 -12.88
N HIS A 384 -5.05 -11.86 -12.41
CA HIS A 384 -5.11 -12.23 -10.99
C HIS A 384 -3.80 -11.95 -10.27
N VAL A 385 -3.89 -11.64 -8.98
CA VAL A 385 -2.72 -11.39 -8.11
C VAL A 385 -1.98 -12.71 -7.90
N PHE A 386 -0.79 -12.84 -8.47
CA PHE A 386 0.03 -14.05 -8.33
C PHE A 386 1.08 -13.92 -7.23
N MET A 387 1.59 -12.71 -7.05
CA MET A 387 2.65 -12.39 -6.09
C MET A 387 2.09 -12.14 -4.69
N GLU A 388 2.91 -12.41 -3.67
CA GLU A 388 2.68 -12.02 -2.27
C GLU A 388 3.70 -10.94 -1.91
N ASP A 389 3.25 -9.71 -1.69
CA ASP A 389 4.10 -8.56 -1.37
C ASP A 389 5.24 -8.32 -2.38
N ASP A 390 4.91 -8.42 -3.68
CA ASP A 390 5.84 -8.38 -4.81
C ASP A 390 6.94 -9.48 -4.77
N GLN A 391 6.71 -10.57 -4.03
CA GLN A 391 7.55 -11.77 -4.06
C GLN A 391 6.80 -12.95 -4.70
N ILE A 392 7.52 -13.89 -5.31
CA ILE A 392 6.91 -15.11 -5.85
C ILE A 392 6.25 -15.92 -4.73
N PRO A 393 5.18 -16.69 -5.00
CA PRO A 393 4.61 -17.58 -3.99
C PRO A 393 5.64 -18.63 -3.55
N ASP A 394 5.63 -18.99 -2.27
CA ASP A 394 6.54 -19.99 -1.71
C ASP A 394 5.99 -21.43 -1.75
N SER A 395 4.78 -21.60 -2.30
CA SER A 395 4.09 -22.88 -2.49
C SER A 395 2.98 -22.76 -3.54
N VAL A 396 2.56 -23.90 -4.10
CA VAL A 396 1.39 -23.97 -5.00
C VAL A 396 0.14 -23.46 -4.29
N GLU A 397 -0.07 -23.87 -3.04
CA GLU A 397 -1.25 -23.46 -2.26
C GLU A 397 -1.32 -21.94 -2.11
N ARG A 398 -0.21 -21.28 -1.72
CA ARG A 398 -0.19 -19.83 -1.58
C ARG A 398 -0.46 -19.09 -2.89
N ALA A 399 0.01 -19.62 -4.03
CA ALA A 399 -0.30 -19.03 -5.32
C ALA A 399 -1.81 -18.96 -5.58
N TYR A 400 -2.54 -20.03 -5.25
CA TYR A 400 -4.00 -20.05 -5.37
C TYR A 400 -4.72 -19.28 -4.26
N ASP A 401 -4.13 -19.15 -3.07
CA ASP A 401 -4.61 -18.19 -2.07
C ASP A 401 -4.63 -16.78 -2.62
N MET A 402 -3.53 -16.33 -3.20
CA MET A 402 -3.43 -14.98 -3.76
C MET A 402 -4.40 -14.81 -4.94
N MET A 403 -4.39 -15.74 -5.90
CA MET A 403 -5.18 -15.58 -7.13
C MET A 403 -6.69 -15.75 -6.93
N VAL A 404 -7.12 -16.63 -6.01
CA VAL A 404 -8.52 -17.10 -5.95
C VAL A 404 -9.16 -16.92 -4.58
N ARG A 405 -8.47 -17.24 -3.46
CA ARG A 405 -9.12 -17.34 -2.15
C ARG A 405 -9.11 -16.03 -1.34
N ILE A 406 -7.96 -15.39 -1.22
CA ILE A 406 -7.76 -14.18 -0.41
C ILE A 406 -7.99 -12.93 -1.25
N HIS A 407 -7.32 -12.82 -2.39
CA HIS A 407 -7.41 -11.66 -3.28
C HIS A 407 -8.08 -12.01 -4.61
N GLY A 408 -9.05 -12.91 -4.55
CA GLY A 408 -9.80 -13.37 -5.70
C GLY A 408 -10.53 -12.24 -6.44
N ARG A 409 -10.65 -12.41 -7.76
CA ARG A 409 -11.34 -11.44 -8.63
C ARG A 409 -12.84 -11.70 -8.77
N ASP A 410 -13.33 -12.87 -8.39
CA ASP A 410 -14.72 -13.30 -8.63
C ASP A 410 -15.79 -12.38 -8.03
N ALA A 411 -15.48 -11.70 -6.92
CA ALA A 411 -16.39 -10.72 -6.32
C ALA A 411 -16.63 -9.48 -7.21
N TRP A 412 -15.71 -9.22 -8.15
CA TRP A 412 -15.68 -8.03 -9.02
C TRP A 412 -15.84 -8.38 -10.50
N ASP A 413 -15.46 -9.60 -10.88
CA ASP A 413 -15.51 -10.17 -12.23
C ASP A 413 -15.96 -11.64 -12.13
N PRO A 414 -17.29 -11.91 -12.04
CA PRO A 414 -17.80 -13.24 -11.73
C PRO A 414 -17.32 -14.32 -12.71
N GLY A 415 -16.66 -15.36 -12.18
CA GLY A 415 -16.13 -16.48 -12.96
C GLY A 415 -14.69 -16.28 -13.45
N ALA A 416 -14.04 -15.18 -13.09
CA ALA A 416 -12.63 -14.92 -13.42
C ALA A 416 -11.69 -16.04 -12.93
N SER A 417 -11.98 -16.70 -11.81
CA SER A 417 -11.17 -17.82 -11.29
C SER A 417 -11.02 -18.99 -12.28
N ALA A 418 -11.94 -19.15 -13.22
CA ALA A 418 -11.82 -20.16 -14.29
C ALA A 418 -10.59 -19.92 -15.20
N LEU A 419 -10.13 -18.67 -15.33
CA LEU A 419 -8.98 -18.29 -16.16
C LEU A 419 -7.64 -18.75 -15.57
N VAL A 420 -7.62 -19.12 -14.29
CA VAL A 420 -6.43 -19.61 -13.57
C VAL A 420 -6.64 -21.02 -13.04
N ALA A 421 -7.68 -21.73 -13.50
CA ALA A 421 -7.82 -23.14 -13.19
C ALA A 421 -6.64 -23.93 -13.80
N PRO A 422 -6.11 -24.96 -13.11
CA PRO A 422 -5.00 -25.78 -13.59
C PRO A 422 -5.43 -26.69 -14.76
N THR A 423 -5.49 -26.13 -15.96
CA THR A 423 -5.83 -26.80 -17.22
C THR A 423 -4.73 -26.57 -18.25
N GLU A 424 -4.64 -27.44 -19.27
CA GLU A 424 -3.67 -27.28 -20.37
C GLU A 424 -3.87 -25.97 -21.13
N GLU A 425 -5.12 -25.62 -21.41
CA GLU A 425 -5.48 -24.37 -22.10
C GLU A 425 -5.01 -23.15 -21.32
N ASN A 426 -5.25 -23.12 -20.01
CA ASN A 426 -4.80 -22.02 -19.18
C ASN A 426 -3.28 -22.00 -19.06
N LEU A 427 -2.62 -23.14 -18.91
CA LEU A 427 -1.14 -23.21 -18.87
C LEU A 427 -0.52 -22.64 -20.15
N GLU A 428 -1.05 -22.97 -21.33
CA GLU A 428 -0.56 -22.42 -22.60
C GLU A 428 -0.72 -20.89 -22.66
N ALA A 429 -1.89 -20.37 -22.29
CA ALA A 429 -2.14 -18.94 -22.27
C ALA A 429 -1.27 -18.20 -21.23
N ILE A 430 -1.03 -18.80 -20.07
CA ILE A 430 -0.17 -18.25 -19.03
C ILE A 430 1.28 -18.21 -19.51
N ARG A 431 1.79 -19.29 -20.12
CA ARG A 431 3.13 -19.32 -20.71
C ARG A 431 3.30 -18.24 -21.79
N ALA A 432 2.30 -18.06 -22.66
CA ALA A 432 2.32 -17.00 -23.66
C ALA A 432 2.36 -15.59 -23.03
N GLU A 433 1.59 -15.37 -21.96
CA GLU A 433 1.63 -14.12 -21.19
C GLU A 433 3.02 -13.86 -20.57
N LYS A 434 3.63 -14.87 -19.93
CA LYS A 434 4.98 -14.74 -19.35
C LYS A 434 6.05 -14.54 -20.42
N GLN A 435 5.98 -15.26 -21.53
CA GLN A 435 6.90 -15.08 -22.64
C GLN A 435 6.81 -13.64 -23.20
N ALA A 436 5.61 -13.09 -23.35
CA ALA A 436 5.44 -11.70 -23.79
C ALA A 436 6.11 -10.71 -22.83
N SER A 437 5.97 -10.90 -21.50
CA SER A 437 6.65 -10.06 -20.51
C SER A 437 8.19 -10.18 -20.59
N GLN A 438 8.70 -11.39 -20.80
CA GLN A 438 10.12 -11.69 -20.92
C GLN A 438 10.74 -11.06 -22.18
N GLU A 439 9.99 -11.05 -23.29
CA GLU A 439 10.41 -10.40 -24.53
C GLU A 439 10.36 -8.87 -24.41
N LEU A 440 9.34 -8.32 -23.75
CA LEU A 440 9.19 -6.88 -23.59
C LEU A 440 10.23 -6.30 -22.62
N VAL A 441 10.50 -6.94 -21.48
CA VAL A 441 11.49 -6.46 -20.50
C VAL A 441 12.88 -6.34 -21.11
N ARG A 442 13.27 -7.28 -21.97
CA ARG A 442 14.54 -7.27 -22.70
C ARG A 442 14.63 -6.17 -23.76
N LYS A 443 13.50 -5.60 -24.20
CA LYS A 443 13.44 -4.49 -25.16
C LYS A 443 13.48 -3.11 -24.48
N LEU A 444 13.29 -3.01 -23.17
CA LEU A 444 13.19 -1.72 -22.46
C LEU A 444 14.43 -0.84 -22.67
N SER A 445 15.63 -1.41 -22.63
CA SER A 445 16.89 -0.68 -22.88
C SER A 445 17.02 -0.19 -24.32
N THR A 446 16.33 -0.82 -25.27
CA THR A 446 16.29 -0.36 -26.67
C THR A 446 15.21 0.71 -26.87
N LEU A 447 14.07 0.58 -26.19
CA LEU A 447 12.99 1.57 -26.21
C LEU A 447 13.41 2.89 -25.55
N CYS A 448 14.26 2.82 -24.53
CA CYS A 448 14.82 3.98 -23.85
C CYS A 448 16.31 3.72 -23.55
N PRO A 449 17.20 3.97 -24.52
CA PRO A 449 18.63 3.81 -24.32
C PRO A 449 19.12 4.77 -23.23
N PRO A 450 19.67 4.28 -22.10
CA PRO A 450 20.09 5.13 -20.99
C PRO A 450 21.07 6.24 -21.40
N ASP A 451 22.02 5.92 -22.29
CA ASP A 451 22.98 6.88 -22.86
C ASP A 451 22.34 8.03 -23.63
N SER A 452 21.14 7.81 -24.20
CA SER A 452 20.42 8.85 -24.95
C SER A 452 19.73 9.88 -24.05
N LEU A 453 19.62 9.61 -22.75
CA LEU A 453 18.89 10.46 -21.81
C LEU A 453 19.67 11.67 -21.35
N GLY A 454 20.97 11.78 -21.67
CA GLY A 454 21.74 12.95 -21.27
C GLY A 454 21.91 13.07 -19.76
N LEU A 455 22.02 11.93 -19.07
CA LEU A 455 22.24 11.81 -17.63
C LEU A 455 23.74 11.73 -17.32
N ALA A 456 24.08 11.96 -16.04
CA ALA A 456 25.45 11.73 -15.60
C ALA A 456 25.81 10.23 -15.71
N PRO A 457 27.08 9.87 -16.03
CA PRO A 457 27.47 8.48 -16.28
C PRO A 457 27.12 7.49 -15.15
N GLU A 458 27.15 7.95 -13.90
CA GLU A 458 26.77 7.12 -12.75
C GLU A 458 25.27 6.80 -12.75
N VAL A 459 24.42 7.78 -13.06
CA VAL A 459 22.96 7.60 -13.11
C VAL A 459 22.58 6.71 -14.29
N THR A 460 23.26 6.88 -15.42
CA THR A 460 23.11 6.00 -16.58
C THR A 460 23.39 4.55 -16.22
N ARG A 461 24.53 4.27 -15.58
CA ARG A 461 24.87 2.91 -15.10
C ARG A 461 23.83 2.37 -14.13
N GLN A 462 23.34 3.19 -13.21
CA GLN A 462 22.31 2.77 -12.26
C GLN A 462 21.01 2.38 -12.98
N LEU A 463 20.59 3.14 -14.00
CA LEU A 463 19.43 2.78 -14.81
C LEU A 463 19.66 1.47 -15.59
N GLU A 464 20.85 1.26 -16.16
CA GLU A 464 21.20 0.00 -16.82
C GLU A 464 21.15 -1.19 -15.86
N THR A 465 21.73 -1.05 -14.66
CA THR A 465 21.65 -2.06 -13.61
C THR A 465 20.21 -2.36 -13.23
N LEU A 466 19.38 -1.33 -13.08
CA LEU A 466 17.95 -1.49 -12.78
C LEU A 466 17.21 -2.30 -13.85
N LEU A 467 17.45 -1.99 -15.14
CA LEU A 467 16.82 -2.70 -16.25
C LEU A 467 17.28 -4.17 -16.31
N ASN A 468 18.54 -4.44 -15.96
CA ASN A 468 19.05 -5.82 -15.85
C ASN A 468 18.39 -6.59 -14.70
N LEU A 469 18.26 -5.97 -13.52
CA LEU A 469 17.54 -6.57 -12.40
C LEU A 469 16.08 -6.85 -12.74
N TYR A 470 15.46 -6.00 -13.58
CA TYR A 470 14.08 -6.20 -14.00
C TYR A 470 13.93 -7.46 -14.85
N ILE A 471 14.89 -7.77 -15.73
CA ILE A 471 14.90 -9.02 -16.50
C ILE A 471 14.92 -10.21 -15.55
N ILE A 472 15.78 -10.19 -14.54
CA ILE A 472 15.92 -11.28 -13.55
C ILE A 472 14.61 -11.46 -12.77
N TYR A 473 14.01 -10.37 -12.31
CA TYR A 473 12.72 -10.39 -11.60
C TYR A 473 11.62 -11.03 -12.46
N VAL A 474 11.50 -10.63 -13.73
CA VAL A 474 10.50 -11.18 -14.65
C VAL A 474 10.75 -12.66 -14.97
N ASP A 475 12.00 -13.05 -15.20
CA ASP A 475 12.37 -14.44 -15.46
C ASP A 475 12.10 -15.34 -14.24
N MET A 476 12.34 -14.84 -13.02
CA MET A 476 12.00 -15.52 -11.78
C MET A 476 10.48 -15.78 -11.68
N ILE A 477 9.66 -14.78 -11.97
CA ILE A 477 8.20 -14.91 -11.92
C ILE A 477 7.70 -15.89 -12.99
N ALA A 478 8.29 -15.87 -14.19
CA ALA A 478 7.95 -16.81 -15.26
C ALA A 478 8.25 -18.26 -14.85
N ALA A 479 9.43 -18.51 -14.27
CA ALA A 479 9.81 -19.83 -13.77
C ALA A 479 8.88 -20.31 -12.63
N ALA A 480 8.57 -19.42 -11.67
CA ALA A 480 7.63 -19.72 -10.58
C ALA A 480 6.22 -20.02 -11.09
N SER A 481 5.72 -19.23 -12.03
CA SER A 481 4.41 -19.46 -12.66
C SER A 481 4.37 -20.84 -13.33
N ASP A 482 5.38 -21.19 -14.13
CA ASP A 482 5.39 -22.47 -14.81
C ASP A 482 5.38 -23.65 -13.81
N ALA A 483 6.27 -23.61 -12.81
CA ALA A 483 6.36 -24.63 -11.78
C ALA A 483 5.05 -24.80 -10.99
N VAL A 484 4.38 -23.70 -10.63
CA VAL A 484 3.11 -23.74 -9.90
C VAL A 484 2.02 -24.42 -10.72
N PHE A 485 1.83 -24.00 -11.97
CA PHE A 485 0.72 -24.48 -12.79
C PHE A 485 0.94 -25.92 -13.27
N THR A 486 2.16 -26.29 -13.67
CA THR A 486 2.45 -27.69 -14.06
C THR A 486 2.32 -28.64 -12.87
N THR A 487 2.76 -28.23 -11.67
CA THR A 487 2.62 -29.02 -10.44
C THR A 487 1.16 -29.18 -10.06
N ALA A 488 0.36 -28.11 -10.11
CA ALA A 488 -1.08 -28.18 -9.85
C ALA A 488 -1.81 -29.11 -10.85
N ILE A 489 -1.46 -29.05 -12.14
CA ILE A 489 -2.00 -29.99 -13.14
C ILE A 489 -1.61 -31.43 -12.79
N ALA A 490 -0.34 -31.70 -12.50
CA ALA A 490 0.13 -33.05 -12.15
C ALA A 490 -0.55 -33.57 -10.87
N GLN A 491 -0.77 -32.72 -9.87
CA GLN A 491 -1.51 -33.04 -8.66
C GLN A 491 -2.97 -33.40 -8.94
N ASN A 492 -3.60 -32.77 -9.92
CA ASN A 492 -5.00 -33.03 -10.27
C ASN A 492 -5.17 -34.28 -11.15
N THR A 493 -4.32 -34.45 -12.16
CA THR A 493 -4.46 -35.54 -13.13
C THR A 493 -3.83 -36.85 -12.67
N LYS A 494 -2.80 -36.78 -11.81
CA LYS A 494 -1.98 -37.91 -11.38
C LYS A 494 -1.35 -38.72 -12.52
N ARG A 495 -1.27 -38.16 -13.74
CA ARG A 495 -0.69 -38.84 -14.91
C ARG A 495 0.84 -38.75 -14.86
N GLN A 496 1.52 -39.85 -15.13
CA GLN A 496 2.99 -39.90 -15.13
C GLN A 496 3.63 -38.89 -16.11
N ALA A 497 3.01 -38.67 -17.27
CA ALA A 497 3.47 -37.65 -18.22
C ALA A 497 3.43 -36.22 -17.63
N ASP A 498 2.37 -35.89 -16.89
CA ASP A 498 2.23 -34.56 -16.27
C ASP A 498 3.19 -34.40 -15.10
N ILE A 499 3.43 -35.46 -14.32
CA ILE A 499 4.42 -35.47 -13.22
C ILE A 499 5.83 -35.25 -13.76
N LEU A 500 6.22 -35.93 -14.84
CA LEU A 500 7.52 -35.75 -15.47
C LEU A 500 7.69 -34.31 -15.99
N ARG A 501 6.68 -33.78 -16.69
CA ARG A 501 6.68 -32.40 -17.17
C ARG A 501 6.78 -31.39 -16.02
N ALA A 502 6.07 -31.61 -14.92
CA ALA A 502 6.16 -30.75 -13.74
C ALA A 502 7.56 -30.79 -13.11
N ARG A 503 8.21 -31.97 -13.02
CA ARG A 503 9.60 -32.08 -12.56
C ARG A 503 10.58 -31.32 -13.47
N GLU A 504 10.39 -31.39 -14.78
CA GLU A 504 11.21 -30.64 -15.75
C GLU A 504 11.06 -29.12 -15.58
N SER A 505 9.86 -28.63 -15.25
CA SER A 505 9.61 -27.20 -15.00
C SER A 505 10.30 -26.63 -13.75
N LEU A 506 10.87 -27.48 -12.89
CA LEU A 506 11.60 -27.02 -11.70
C LEU A 506 13.04 -26.57 -12.00
N ALA A 507 13.64 -27.02 -13.12
CA ALA A 507 15.02 -26.68 -13.45
C ALA A 507 15.24 -25.15 -13.66
N PRO A 508 14.34 -24.41 -14.34
CA PRO A 508 14.43 -22.96 -14.43
C PRO A 508 14.47 -22.22 -13.09
N LEU A 509 13.80 -22.73 -12.04
CA LEU A 509 13.86 -22.13 -10.70
C LEU A 509 15.27 -22.18 -10.12
N LEU A 510 15.95 -23.33 -10.23
CA LEU A 510 17.33 -23.46 -9.74
C LEU A 510 18.31 -22.62 -10.58
N ALA A 511 18.06 -22.50 -11.88
CA ALA A 511 18.88 -21.67 -12.75
C ALA A 511 18.78 -20.18 -12.37
N ILE A 512 17.56 -19.65 -12.17
CA ILE A 512 17.38 -18.24 -11.79
C ILE A 512 17.86 -17.96 -10.37
N ARG A 513 17.73 -18.91 -9.43
CA ARG A 513 18.36 -18.84 -8.11
C ARG A 513 19.86 -18.62 -8.20
N GLY A 514 20.56 -19.40 -9.02
CA GLY A 514 22.01 -19.26 -9.22
C GLY A 514 22.41 -17.91 -9.83
N ILE A 515 21.58 -17.36 -10.72
CA ILE A 515 21.78 -16.00 -11.28
C ILE A 515 21.65 -14.94 -10.19
N ILE A 516 20.62 -15.04 -9.33
CA ILE A 516 20.40 -14.11 -8.23
C ILE A 516 21.57 -14.14 -7.23
N GLU A 517 22.03 -15.32 -6.85
CA GLU A 517 23.20 -15.48 -5.98
C GLU A 517 24.45 -14.83 -6.56
N GLN A 518 24.68 -15.01 -7.87
CA GLN A 518 25.82 -14.39 -8.55
C GLN A 518 25.71 -12.86 -8.54
N VAL A 519 24.52 -12.32 -8.84
CA VAL A 519 24.27 -10.87 -8.79
C VAL A 519 24.56 -10.31 -7.40
N PHE A 520 24.09 -10.96 -6.34
CA PHE A 520 24.35 -10.52 -4.96
C PHE A 520 25.78 -10.73 -4.49
N ALA A 521 26.52 -11.69 -5.05
CA ALA A 521 27.94 -11.86 -4.77
C ALA A 521 28.81 -10.77 -5.43
N GLU A 522 28.40 -10.27 -6.59
CA GLU A 522 29.16 -9.30 -7.39
C GLU A 522 28.80 -7.83 -7.09
N GLY A 523 27.62 -7.58 -6.52
CA GLY A 523 27.08 -6.25 -6.30
C GLY A 523 26.76 -5.89 -4.84
N SER A 524 26.41 -4.62 -4.61
CA SER A 524 25.86 -4.14 -3.35
C SER A 524 24.55 -3.43 -3.65
N TYR A 525 23.46 -3.94 -3.08
CA TYR A 525 22.11 -3.46 -3.37
C TYR A 525 21.38 -3.07 -2.09
N PRO A 526 20.44 -2.11 -2.15
CA PRO A 526 19.52 -1.86 -1.05
C PRO A 526 18.72 -3.12 -0.68
N HIS A 527 18.34 -3.25 0.59
CA HIS A 527 17.65 -4.45 1.10
C HIS A 527 16.35 -4.80 0.36
N TYR A 528 15.64 -3.81 -0.20
CA TYR A 528 14.41 -4.07 -0.96
C TYR A 528 14.67 -4.75 -2.32
N ILE A 529 15.90 -4.74 -2.85
CA ILE A 529 16.27 -5.59 -4.00
C ILE A 529 16.39 -7.06 -3.54
N HIS A 530 16.96 -7.30 -2.35
CA HIS A 530 16.99 -8.63 -1.74
C HIS A 530 15.58 -9.15 -1.40
N TRP A 531 14.65 -8.25 -1.04
CA TRP A 531 13.23 -8.60 -0.87
C TRP A 531 12.61 -9.11 -2.18
N LEU A 532 12.79 -8.37 -3.28
CA LEU A 532 12.17 -8.71 -4.57
C LEU A 532 12.80 -9.96 -5.23
N LEU A 533 14.09 -10.19 -5.02
CA LEU A 533 14.84 -11.33 -5.56
C LEU A 533 15.21 -12.32 -4.45
N ASP A 534 14.22 -12.74 -3.66
CA ASP A 534 14.43 -13.61 -2.49
C ASP A 534 14.71 -15.06 -2.90
N GLU A 535 15.98 -15.45 -2.86
CA GLU A 535 16.46 -16.81 -3.12
C GLU A 535 15.84 -17.87 -2.18
N LEU A 536 15.50 -17.50 -0.94
CA LEU A 536 14.88 -18.43 0.01
C LEU A 536 13.44 -18.76 -0.39
N ARG A 537 12.73 -17.83 -1.03
CA ARG A 537 11.40 -18.12 -1.59
C ARG A 537 11.48 -19.11 -2.74
N ILE A 538 12.49 -18.98 -3.62
CA ILE A 538 12.72 -19.93 -4.72
C ILE A 538 12.99 -21.33 -4.16
N ASP A 539 13.85 -21.43 -3.14
CA ASP A 539 14.18 -22.70 -2.50
C ASP A 539 12.95 -23.38 -1.87
N LYS A 540 12.09 -22.61 -1.19
CA LYS A 540 10.84 -23.12 -0.61
C LYS A 540 9.87 -23.63 -1.68
N LEU A 541 9.63 -22.84 -2.73
CA LEU A 541 8.73 -23.24 -3.82
C LEU A 541 9.25 -24.50 -4.52
N TYR A 542 10.56 -24.56 -4.81
CA TYR A 542 11.17 -25.74 -5.41
C TYR A 542 10.99 -26.99 -4.54
N GLN A 543 11.25 -26.88 -3.23
CA GLN A 543 11.13 -28.00 -2.29
C GLN A 543 9.68 -28.48 -2.18
N GLU A 544 8.71 -27.56 -2.07
CA GLU A 544 7.29 -27.89 -1.98
C GLU A 544 6.82 -28.62 -3.25
N CYS A 545 7.11 -28.07 -4.43
CA CYS A 545 6.78 -28.71 -5.69
C CYS A 545 7.46 -30.08 -5.85
N ALA A 546 8.74 -30.22 -5.47
CA ALA A 546 9.45 -31.50 -5.56
C ALA A 546 8.83 -32.58 -4.67
N ILE A 547 8.43 -32.22 -3.44
CA ILE A 547 7.72 -33.12 -2.51
C ILE A 547 6.35 -33.48 -3.08
N ALA A 548 5.61 -32.51 -3.61
CA ALA A 548 4.31 -32.69 -4.25
C ALA A 548 4.34 -33.61 -5.48
N LEU A 549 5.53 -33.91 -6.03
CA LEU A 549 5.73 -34.75 -7.21
C LEU A 549 6.43 -36.08 -6.89
N ALA A 550 6.59 -36.47 -5.62
CA ALA A 550 7.41 -37.62 -5.22
C ALA A 550 6.75 -39.01 -5.36
N TYR A 551 5.50 -39.10 -5.83
CA TYR A 551 4.72 -40.36 -5.88
C TYR A 551 4.62 -41.02 -7.26
#